data_AF-A0A7J3WF26-F1
#
_entry.id   AF-A0A7J3WF26-F1
#
_cell.length_a   1.000
_cell.length_b   1.000
_cell.length_c   1.000
_cell.angle_alpha   90.00
_cell.angle_beta   90.00
_cell.angle_gamma   90.00
#
_symmetry.space_group_name_H-M   'P 1'
#
loop_
_entity.id
_entity.type
_entity.pdbx_description
1 polymer ?
#
loop_
_entity_poly.entity_id
_entity_poly.type
_entity_poly.pdbx_seq_one_letter_code
_entity_poly.pdbx_strand_id
1 'polypeptide(L)'
;MNPIIKLLAKNRRYLKQEHIAGILTAINKIGDSPFKLSDLDTYIPNELRANSKARRSISSLLDELAEIGYLSKPSERKYQKRFNSLSHMLSGSLFELAEIEKRPLPPARPEKIIKLGSASTAAKRLLERGAKSS
;
A
#
# COMPACT_ATOMS: atom_id res chain seq x y z
N MET A 1 7.81 -0.24 -22.07
CA MET A 1 6.52 -0.46 -21.37
C MET A 1 6.65 0.11 -19.94
N ASN A 2 5.68 0.91 -19.46
CA ASN A 2 5.78 1.60 -18.17
C ASN A 2 5.52 0.64 -16.97
N PRO A 3 6.40 0.59 -15.94
CA PRO A 3 6.28 -0.36 -14.82
C PRO A 3 5.03 -0.14 -13.95
N ILE A 4 4.55 1.11 -13.81
CA ILE A 4 3.33 1.43 -13.06
C ILE A 4 2.12 0.82 -13.76
N ILE A 5 2.06 0.92 -15.10
CA ILE A 5 0.98 0.32 -15.90
C ILE A 5 1.00 -1.21 -15.75
N LYS A 6 2.19 -1.82 -15.75
CA LYS A 6 2.36 -3.26 -15.50
C LYS A 6 1.85 -3.65 -14.10
N LEU A 7 2.15 -2.84 -13.09
CA LEU A 7 1.71 -3.08 -11.71
C LEU A 7 0.19 -3.02 -11.60
N LEU A 8 -0.44 -1.98 -12.14
CA LEU A 8 -1.90 -1.80 -12.15
C LEU A 8 -2.62 -2.92 -12.93
N ALA A 9 -1.98 -3.50 -13.94
CA ALA A 9 -2.52 -4.63 -14.69
C ALA A 9 -2.33 -5.99 -13.99
N LYS A 10 -1.33 -6.14 -13.10
CA LYS A 10 -0.87 -7.43 -12.56
C LYS A 10 -1.98 -8.25 -11.90
N ASN A 11 -2.92 -7.60 -11.22
CA ASN A 11 -4.01 -8.26 -10.50
C ASN A 11 -5.36 -8.19 -11.24
N ARG A 12 -5.35 -7.87 -12.54
CA ARG A 12 -6.57 -7.57 -13.32
C ARG A 12 -6.70 -8.48 -14.53
N ARG A 13 -7.29 -9.66 -14.34
CA ARG A 13 -7.48 -10.68 -15.38
C ARG A 13 -8.11 -10.18 -16.68
N TYR A 14 -8.97 -9.16 -16.61
CA TYR A 14 -9.72 -8.63 -17.77
C TYR A 14 -9.13 -7.35 -18.36
N LEU A 15 -8.09 -6.78 -17.75
CA LEU A 15 -7.47 -5.54 -18.21
C LEU A 15 -6.01 -5.79 -18.59
N LYS A 16 -5.73 -5.63 -19.88
CA LYS A 16 -4.35 -5.59 -20.39
C LYS A 16 -3.73 -4.24 -20.08
N GLN A 17 -2.42 -4.16 -20.19
CA GLN A 17 -1.67 -2.91 -19.95
C GLN A 17 -2.13 -1.76 -20.86
N GLU A 18 -2.47 -2.06 -22.12
CA GLU A 18 -3.05 -1.09 -23.06
C GLU A 18 -4.39 -0.54 -22.57
N HIS A 19 -5.21 -1.38 -21.95
CA HIS A 19 -6.50 -0.96 -21.39
C HIS A 19 -6.30 0.01 -20.23
N ILE A 20 -5.34 -0.28 -19.34
CA ILE A 20 -4.98 0.62 -18.25
C ILE A 20 -4.49 1.96 -18.78
N ALA A 21 -3.60 1.97 -19.78
CA ALA A 21 -3.12 3.19 -20.42
C ALA A 21 -4.28 4.01 -21.02
N GLY A 22 -5.21 3.34 -21.71
CA GLY A 22 -6.41 3.97 -22.28
C GLY A 22 -7.31 4.58 -21.21
N ILE A 23 -7.56 3.87 -20.11
CA ILE A 23 -8.38 4.36 -18.99
C ILE A 23 -7.74 5.59 -18.33
N LEU A 24 -6.44 5.56 -18.06
CA LEU A 24 -5.74 6.73 -17.49
C LEU A 24 -5.78 7.94 -18.43
N THR A 25 -5.66 7.70 -19.73
CA THR A 25 -5.79 8.75 -20.74
C THR A 25 -7.21 9.31 -20.78
N ALA A 26 -8.23 8.45 -20.70
CA ALA A 26 -9.63 8.83 -20.65
C ALA A 26 -9.95 9.70 -19.42
N ILE A 27 -9.45 9.32 -18.24
CA ILE A 27 -9.59 10.10 -17.00
C ILE A 27 -8.99 11.50 -17.20
N ASN A 28 -7.80 11.61 -17.79
CA ASN A 28 -7.19 12.91 -18.06
C ASN A 28 -8.00 13.76 -19.05
N LYS A 29 -8.67 13.13 -20.03
CA LYS A 29 -9.50 13.83 -21.03
C LYS A 29 -10.82 14.34 -20.48
N ILE A 30 -11.42 13.65 -19.52
CA ILE A 30 -12.66 14.09 -18.84
C ILE A 30 -12.45 15.42 -18.09
N GLY A 31 -11.22 15.69 -17.63
CA GLY A 31 -10.87 16.94 -16.95
C GLY A 31 -11.10 16.87 -15.44
N ASP A 32 -11.54 17.98 -14.85
CA ASP A 32 -11.59 18.17 -13.39
C ASP A 32 -13.02 18.06 -12.82
N SER A 33 -14.01 17.88 -13.70
CA SER A 33 -15.40 17.66 -13.31
C SER A 33 -15.62 16.25 -12.74
N PRO A 34 -16.52 16.08 -11.76
CA PRO A 34 -16.90 14.77 -11.27
C PRO A 34 -17.50 13.90 -12.39
N PHE A 35 -17.06 12.65 -12.49
CA PHE A 35 -17.45 11.71 -13.54
C PHE A 35 -17.86 10.35 -12.97
N LYS A 36 -18.58 9.57 -13.77
CA LYS A 36 -19.00 8.19 -13.52
C LYS A 36 -18.27 7.24 -14.44
N LEU A 37 -18.34 5.94 -14.13
CA LEU A 37 -17.83 4.88 -15.02
C LEU A 37 -18.43 4.95 -16.43
N SER A 38 -19.70 5.34 -16.56
CA SER A 38 -20.37 5.51 -17.86
C SER A 38 -19.73 6.60 -18.72
N ASP A 39 -19.14 7.61 -18.11
CA ASP A 39 -18.58 8.76 -18.84
C ASP A 39 -17.25 8.38 -19.51
N LEU A 40 -16.63 7.27 -19.06
CA LEU A 40 -15.48 6.66 -19.71
C LEU A 40 -15.85 5.80 -20.92
N ASP A 41 -17.14 5.44 -21.10
CA ASP A 41 -17.58 4.50 -22.15
C ASP A 41 -17.31 5.02 -23.58
N THR A 42 -17.13 6.34 -23.74
CA THR A 42 -16.77 7.00 -25.02
C THR A 42 -15.29 6.86 -25.36
N TYR A 43 -14.43 6.60 -24.37
CA TYR A 43 -12.97 6.58 -24.52
C TYR A 43 -12.36 5.18 -24.42
N ILE A 44 -13.18 4.18 -24.11
CA ILE A 44 -12.75 2.80 -23.87
C ILE A 44 -13.24 1.90 -25.01
N PRO A 45 -12.43 0.90 -25.44
CA PRO A 45 -12.84 -0.06 -26.47
C PRO A 45 -14.16 -0.77 -26.17
N ASN A 46 -14.93 -1.04 -27.23
CA ASN A 46 -16.23 -1.71 -27.16
C ASN A 46 -16.17 -3.06 -26.43
N GLU A 47 -15.07 -3.81 -26.59
CA GLU A 47 -14.84 -5.10 -25.92
C GLU A 47 -14.89 -5.00 -24.38
N LEU A 48 -14.43 -3.90 -23.80
CA LEU A 48 -14.48 -3.68 -22.35
C LEU A 48 -15.84 -3.15 -21.90
N ARG A 49 -16.48 -2.34 -22.74
CA ARG A 49 -17.82 -1.81 -22.49
C ARG A 49 -18.88 -2.92 -22.48
N ALA A 50 -18.78 -3.87 -23.40
CA ALA A 50 -19.70 -4.99 -23.53
C ALA A 50 -19.48 -6.09 -22.47
N ASN A 51 -18.29 -6.18 -21.88
CA ASN A 51 -17.95 -7.23 -20.92
C ASN A 51 -18.18 -6.79 -19.47
N SER A 52 -19.19 -7.37 -18.80
CA SER A 52 -19.55 -7.02 -17.42
C SER A 52 -18.44 -7.30 -16.39
N LYS A 53 -17.55 -8.27 -16.66
CA LYS A 53 -16.39 -8.56 -15.79
C LYS A 53 -15.28 -7.54 -15.99
N ALA A 54 -15.08 -7.09 -17.24
CA ALA A 54 -14.16 -5.99 -17.54
C ALA A 54 -14.64 -4.69 -16.90
N ARG A 55 -15.94 -4.34 -17.01
CA ARG A 55 -16.51 -3.16 -16.34
C ARG A 55 -16.31 -3.18 -14.83
N ARG A 56 -16.53 -4.32 -14.18
CA ARG A 56 -16.23 -4.49 -12.74
C ARG A 56 -14.75 -4.28 -12.42
N SER A 57 -13.87 -4.79 -13.27
CA SER A 57 -12.43 -4.56 -13.12
C SER A 57 -12.03 -3.09 -13.32
N ILE A 58 -12.72 -2.33 -14.17
CA ILE A 58 -12.51 -0.89 -14.34
C ILE A 58 -12.99 -0.15 -13.10
N SER A 59 -14.17 -0.47 -12.57
CA SER A 59 -14.67 0.12 -11.31
C SER A 59 -13.67 -0.10 -10.18
N SER A 60 -13.19 -1.33 -10.02
CA SER A 60 -12.16 -1.66 -9.01
C SER A 60 -10.85 -0.90 -9.23
N LEU A 61 -10.46 -0.62 -10.49
CA LEU A 61 -9.31 0.23 -10.78
C LEU A 61 -9.57 1.68 -10.35
N LEU A 62 -10.76 2.23 -10.62
CA LEU A 62 -11.10 3.59 -10.19
C LEU A 62 -11.14 3.72 -8.67
N ASP A 63 -11.64 2.69 -7.97
CA ASP A 63 -11.64 2.64 -6.51
C ASP A 63 -10.22 2.59 -5.95
N GLU A 64 -9.33 1.76 -6.51
CA GLU A 64 -7.90 1.74 -6.14
C GLU A 64 -7.22 3.08 -6.40
N LEU A 65 -7.51 3.72 -7.54
CA LEU A 65 -6.99 5.06 -7.86
C LEU A 65 -7.53 6.13 -6.88
N ALA A 66 -8.72 5.95 -6.35
CA ALA A 66 -9.25 6.83 -5.31
C ALA A 66 -8.58 6.58 -3.95
N GLU A 67 -8.33 5.31 -3.62
CA GLU A 67 -7.67 4.89 -2.38
C GLU A 67 -6.24 5.43 -2.28
N ILE A 68 -5.46 5.37 -3.37
CA ILE A 68 -4.12 5.97 -3.44
C ILE A 68 -4.14 7.50 -3.55
N GLY A 69 -5.33 8.11 -3.60
CA GLY A 69 -5.51 9.56 -3.59
C GLY A 69 -5.44 10.24 -4.95
N TYR A 70 -5.27 9.51 -6.06
CA TYR A 70 -5.28 10.12 -7.41
C TYR A 70 -6.66 10.69 -7.76
N LEU A 71 -7.70 9.94 -7.38
CA LEU A 71 -9.10 10.36 -7.47
C LEU A 71 -9.65 10.67 -6.07
N SER A 72 -10.64 11.55 -5.99
CA SER A 72 -11.55 11.65 -4.84
C SER A 72 -12.88 10.99 -5.19
N LYS A 73 -13.65 10.61 -4.16
CA LYS A 73 -14.94 9.96 -4.29
C LYS A 73 -16.05 10.84 -3.71
N PRO A 74 -16.53 11.86 -4.45
CA PRO A 74 -17.59 12.77 -3.98
C PRO A 74 -18.94 12.07 -3.74
N SER A 75 -19.14 10.89 -4.34
CA SER A 75 -20.30 10.03 -4.11
C SER A 75 -19.91 8.59 -4.43
N GLU A 76 -20.67 7.61 -3.94
CA GLU A 76 -20.38 6.18 -4.12
C GLU A 76 -20.10 5.78 -5.57
N ARG A 77 -20.75 6.43 -6.54
CA ARG A 77 -20.65 6.15 -7.98
C ARG A 77 -19.98 7.26 -8.79
N LYS A 78 -19.38 8.26 -8.13
CA LYS A 78 -18.71 9.39 -8.79
C LYS A 78 -17.27 9.49 -8.34
N TYR A 79 -16.40 9.81 -9.27
CA TYR A 79 -14.98 10.06 -9.06
C TYR A 79 -14.67 11.48 -9.51
N GLN A 80 -13.66 12.10 -8.91
CA GLN A 80 -13.16 13.39 -9.36
C GLN A 80 -11.63 13.36 -9.33
N LYS A 81 -11.01 13.85 -10.40
CA LYS A 81 -9.56 13.87 -10.52
C LYS A 81 -8.98 14.94 -9.58
N ARG A 82 -7.96 14.59 -8.79
CA ARG A 82 -7.31 15.52 -7.84
C ARG A 82 -6.00 16.11 -8.37
N PHE A 83 -5.38 15.44 -9.33
CA PHE A 83 -4.08 15.80 -9.87
C PHE A 83 -4.11 15.81 -11.40
N ASN A 84 -3.30 16.67 -12.02
CA ASN A 84 -3.22 16.77 -13.48
C ASN A 84 -2.78 15.46 -14.16
N SER A 85 -2.02 14.62 -13.46
CA SER A 85 -1.60 13.30 -13.93
C SER A 85 -1.26 12.39 -12.76
N LEU A 86 -1.30 11.07 -12.99
CA LEU A 86 -0.87 10.08 -12.00
C LEU A 86 0.62 10.23 -11.63
N SER A 87 1.47 10.60 -12.60
CA SER A 87 2.90 10.82 -12.34
C SER A 87 3.15 11.99 -11.38
N HIS A 88 2.35 13.05 -11.47
CA HIS A 88 2.46 14.19 -10.56
C HIS A 88 2.13 13.79 -9.13
N MET A 89 1.06 13.00 -8.93
CA MET A 89 0.71 12.46 -7.62
C MET A 89 1.80 11.53 -7.07
N LEU A 90 2.25 10.55 -7.87
CA LEU A 90 3.25 9.58 -7.42
C LEU A 90 4.58 10.23 -7.07
N SER A 91 4.97 11.32 -7.75
CA SER A 91 6.21 12.02 -7.44
C SER A 91 6.24 12.51 -5.98
N GLY A 92 5.12 13.04 -5.46
CA GLY A 92 5.00 13.43 -4.06
C GLY A 92 5.18 12.23 -3.11
N SER A 93 4.46 11.14 -3.37
CA SER A 93 4.53 9.93 -2.55
C SER A 93 5.92 9.26 -2.56
N LEU A 94 6.66 9.37 -3.67
CA LEU A 94 8.02 8.82 -3.77
C LEU A 94 9.02 9.57 -2.89
N PHE A 95 8.87 10.89 -2.71
CA PHE A 95 9.71 11.64 -1.78
C PHE A 95 9.45 11.22 -0.33
N GLU A 96 8.19 11.08 0.05
CA GLU A 96 7.81 10.61 1.39
C GLU A 96 8.34 9.19 1.65
N LEU A 97 8.23 8.30 0.66
CA LEU A 97 8.76 6.94 0.74
C LEU A 97 10.28 6.93 0.94
N ALA A 98 11.01 7.74 0.17
CA ALA A 98 12.46 7.85 0.29
C ALA A 98 12.89 8.33 1.69
N GLU A 99 12.14 9.24 2.31
CA GLU A 99 12.39 9.67 3.70
C GLU A 99 12.12 8.56 4.71
N ILE A 100 11.11 7.73 4.48
CA ILE A 100 10.83 6.55 5.32
C ILE A 100 11.95 5.51 5.20
N GLU A 101 12.43 5.23 3.99
CA GLU A 101 13.50 4.25 3.72
C GLU A 101 14.85 4.66 4.34
N LYS A 102 15.11 5.96 4.48
CA LYS A 102 16.32 6.47 5.14
C LYS A 102 16.27 6.43 6.67
N ARG A 103 15.11 6.14 7.29
CA ARG A 103 15.00 6.14 8.75
C ARG A 103 15.92 5.08 9.34
N PRO A 104 16.76 5.43 10.33
CA PRO A 104 17.60 4.44 11.00
C PRO A 104 16.71 3.41 11.69
N LEU A 105 17.07 2.14 11.56
CA LEU A 105 16.41 1.08 12.33
C LEU A 105 16.65 1.37 13.83
N PRO A 106 15.64 1.20 14.69
CA PRO A 106 15.83 1.38 16.12
C PRO A 106 16.93 0.41 16.58
N PRO A 107 17.82 0.85 17.49
CA PRO A 107 18.90 -0.01 17.99
C PRO A 107 18.28 -1.29 18.57
N ALA A 108 18.83 -2.44 18.19
CA ALA A 108 18.44 -3.72 18.76
C ALA A 108 18.51 -3.59 20.29
N ARG A 109 17.40 -3.88 20.97
CA ARG A 109 17.36 -3.82 22.43
C ARG A 109 18.47 -4.75 22.94
N PRO A 110 19.43 -4.27 23.75
CA PRO A 110 20.40 -5.17 24.34
C PRO A 110 19.61 -6.17 25.20
N GLU A 111 19.69 -7.45 24.84
CA GLU A 111 19.19 -8.52 25.69
C GLU A 111 19.87 -8.34 27.05
N LYS A 112 19.06 -8.14 28.11
CA LYS A 112 19.59 -8.09 29.48
C LYS A 112 20.20 -9.46 29.76
N ILE A 113 21.51 -9.57 29.62
CA ILE A 113 22.27 -10.70 30.16
C ILE A 113 22.11 -10.62 31.68
N ILE A 114 21.13 -11.33 32.23
CA ILE A 114 21.04 -11.57 33.65
C ILE A 114 22.23 -12.47 33.97
N LYS A 115 23.30 -11.90 34.53
CA LYS A 115 24.35 -12.70 35.16
C LYS A 115 23.71 -13.48 36.30
N LEU A 116 23.45 -14.77 36.07
CA LEU A 116 23.05 -15.72 37.10
C LEU A 116 24.27 -15.97 38.00
N GLY A 117 24.61 -15.01 38.85
CA GLY A 117 25.86 -14.99 39.59
C GLY A 117 25.70 -14.39 40.97
N SER A 118 25.00 -15.10 41.85
CA SER A 118 25.24 -15.10 43.32
C SER A 118 24.25 -15.98 44.11
N ALA A 119 23.72 -17.06 43.53
CA ALA A 119 22.94 -18.04 44.30
C ALA A 119 23.80 -19.07 45.07
N SER A 120 25.14 -18.94 45.11
CA SER A 120 26.00 -19.91 45.80
C SER A 120 26.37 -19.50 47.24
N THR A 121 26.15 -18.25 47.66
CA THR A 121 26.53 -17.80 49.01
C THR A 121 25.48 -18.16 50.08
N ALA A 122 24.20 -18.23 49.71
CA ALA A 122 23.13 -18.63 50.62
C ALA A 122 23.14 -20.15 50.92
N ALA A 123 23.48 -20.98 49.92
CA ALA A 123 23.59 -22.42 50.09
C ALA A 123 24.79 -22.84 50.97
N LYS A 124 25.91 -22.11 50.89
CA LYS A 124 27.10 -22.39 51.71
C LYS A 124 26.90 -22.10 53.21
N ARG A 125 26.12 -21.06 53.55
CA ARG A 125 25.84 -20.70 54.96
C ARG A 125 24.85 -21.63 55.66
N LEU A 126 23.98 -22.32 54.91
CA LEU A 126 23.04 -23.29 55.47
C LEU A 126 23.70 -24.64 55.79
N LEU A 127 24.71 -25.06 55.02
CA LEU A 127 25.48 -26.28 55.29
C LEU A 127 26.43 -26.14 56.49
N GLU A 128 27.00 -24.95 56.73
CA GLU A 128 27.90 -24.72 57.88
C GLU A 128 27.16 -24.61 59.23
N ARG A 129 25.85 -24.32 59.22
CA ARG A 129 25.04 -24.26 60.46
C ARG A 129 24.45 -25.61 60.89
N GLY A 130 24.36 -26.59 59.99
CA GLY A 130 23.87 -27.94 60.32
C GLY A 130 24.93 -28.87 60.92
N ALA A 131 26.23 -28.54 60.80
CA ALA A 131 27.33 -29.38 61.25
C ALA A 131 27.85 -29.07 62.67
N LYS A 132 27.21 -28.15 63.40
CA LYS A 132 27.61 -27.75 64.78
C LYS A 132 26.56 -28.05 65.84
N SER A 133 25.55 -28.86 65.52
CA SER A 133 24.56 -29.36 66.48
C SER A 133 24.48 -30.89 66.41
N SER A 134 25.54 -31.56 66.85
CA SER A 134 25.58 -32.98 67.22
C SER A 134 26.56 -33.13 68.38
#